data_AF-A0A5B6ZER1-F1
#
_entry.id   AF-A0A5B6ZER1-F1
#
_cell.length_a   1.000
_cell.length_b   1.000
_cell.length_c   1.000
_cell.angle_alpha   90.00
_cell.angle_beta   90.00
_cell.angle_gamma   90.00
#
_symmetry.space_group_name_H-M   'P 1'
#
loop_
_entity.id
_entity.type
_entity.pdbx_description
1 polymer ?
#
loop_
_entity_poly.entity_id
_entity_poly.type
_entity_poly.pdbx_seq_one_letter_code
_entity_poly.pdbx_strand_id
1 'polypeptide(L)'
;QNSFSLRKSRTSRWLCVPSSVDAFCEVHDGYCFVKSSFCLVKAGAVSPLVQILEGDEGEADEAVLGALATLLQDEIWENGSNYIAKRSGVQAIIKVLELG
;
A
#
# COMPACT_ATOMS: atom_id res chain seq x y z
N GLN A 1 -10.01 -9.84 -12.47
CA GLN A 1 -10.70 -9.25 -11.30
C GLN A 1 -10.16 -9.93 -10.05
N ASN A 2 -9.13 -9.36 -9.41
CA ASN A 2 -8.67 -9.81 -8.10
C ASN A 2 -9.43 -8.98 -7.07
N SER A 3 -10.63 -9.39 -6.67
CA SER A 3 -11.26 -8.76 -5.52
C SER A 3 -10.45 -9.16 -4.29
N PHE A 4 -9.56 -8.28 -3.84
CA PHE A 4 -8.96 -8.40 -2.51
C PHE A 4 -10.05 -8.02 -1.50
N SER A 5 -11.05 -8.89 -1.35
CA SER A 5 -11.81 -8.95 -0.11
C SER A 5 -10.78 -9.34 0.95
N LEU A 6 -10.14 -8.34 1.55
CA LEU A 6 -9.27 -8.50 2.70
C LEU A 6 -10.05 -9.35 3.68
N ARG A 7 -9.71 -10.64 3.74
CA ARG A 7 -10.39 -11.60 4.60
C ARG A 7 -10.32 -10.98 5.98
N LYS A 8 -11.49 -10.58 6.51
CA LYS A 8 -11.65 -10.21 7.91
C LYS A 8 -10.94 -11.30 8.69
N SER A 9 -9.77 -10.94 9.23
CA SER A 9 -8.78 -11.91 9.71
C SER A 9 -9.52 -12.90 10.57
N ARG A 10 -9.50 -14.17 10.16
CA ARG A 10 -10.10 -15.25 10.92
C ARG A 10 -9.25 -15.32 12.17
N THR A 11 -9.69 -14.65 13.24
CA THR A 11 -8.99 -14.62 14.51
C THR A 11 -8.64 -16.07 14.81
N SER A 12 -7.35 -16.37 14.82
CA SER A 12 -6.91 -17.70 15.18
C SER A 12 -7.41 -17.88 16.61
N ARG A 13 -8.34 -18.82 16.81
CA ARG A 13 -8.97 -19.16 18.12
C ARG A 13 -7.96 -19.82 19.07
N TRP A 14 -6.73 -19.30 19.10
CA TRP A 14 -5.65 -19.69 19.98
C TRP A 14 -5.46 -18.50 20.91
N LEU A 15 -6.22 -18.50 22.02
CA LEU A 15 -6.29 -17.41 23.00
C LEU A 15 -4.97 -17.11 23.73
N CYS A 16 -3.87 -17.80 23.38
CA CYS A 16 -2.58 -17.74 24.08
C CYS A 16 -1.51 -16.93 23.33
N VAL A 17 -1.77 -16.47 22.10
CA VAL A 17 -0.84 -15.62 21.33
C VAL A 17 -1.48 -14.25 21.15
N PRO A 18 -0.93 -13.17 21.74
CA PRO A 18 -1.41 -11.83 21.50
C PRO A 18 -1.38 -11.55 20.00
N SER A 19 -2.47 -11.03 19.42
CA SER A 19 -2.38 -10.48 18.07
C SER A 19 -1.34 -9.37 18.11
N SER A 20 -0.25 -9.48 17.35
CA SER A 20 0.75 -8.43 17.29
C SER A 20 0.04 -7.13 16.92
N VAL A 21 0.06 -6.14 17.81
CA VAL A 21 -0.51 -4.80 17.61
C VAL A 21 -0.02 -4.18 16.29
N ASP A 22 1.17 -4.60 15.84
CA ASP A 22 1.78 -4.22 14.58
C ASP A 22 1.09 -4.79 13.31
N ALA A 23 0.08 -5.65 13.43
CA ALA A 23 -0.61 -6.23 12.28
C ALA A 23 -1.79 -5.40 11.76
N PHE A 24 -2.32 -4.45 12.54
CA PHE A 24 -3.44 -3.61 12.10
C PHE A 24 -2.97 -2.54 11.11
N CYS A 25 -3.57 -2.46 9.93
CA CYS A 25 -3.23 -1.55 8.85
C CYS A 25 -4.26 -0.42 8.73
N GLU A 26 -3.81 0.83 8.83
CA GLU A 26 -4.68 2.01 8.73
C GLU A 26 -5.31 2.19 7.34
N VAL A 27 -4.66 1.70 6.28
CA VAL A 27 -5.19 1.84 4.91
C VAL A 27 -6.33 0.86 4.65
N HIS A 28 -6.14 -0.37 5.13
CA HIS A 28 -7.04 -1.49 4.88
C HIS A 28 -8.10 -1.69 5.98
N ASP A 29 -8.09 -0.83 7.01
CA ASP A 29 -8.92 -0.92 8.22
C ASP A 29 -9.02 -2.35 8.77
N GLY A 30 -7.87 -3.03 8.81
CA GLY A 30 -7.84 -4.48 9.01
C GLY A 30 -6.46 -5.05 9.22
N TYR A 31 -6.40 -6.34 9.57
CA TYR A 31 -5.13 -7.01 9.82
C TYR A 31 -4.47 -7.42 8.50
N CYS A 32 -3.25 -6.91 8.28
CA CYS A 32 -2.44 -7.18 7.10
C CYS A 32 -1.01 -7.56 7.52
N PHE A 33 -0.33 -8.32 6.67
CA PHE A 33 1.03 -8.79 6.92
C PHE A 33 1.84 -8.75 5.63
N VAL A 34 3.14 -8.52 5.76
CA VAL A 34 4.06 -8.52 4.61
C VAL A 34 4.02 -9.87 3.87
N LYS A 35 4.12 -10.99 4.60
CA LYS A 35 4.27 -12.32 3.98
C LYS A 35 2.97 -12.95 3.47
N SER A 36 1.83 -12.64 4.08
CA SER A 36 0.57 -13.32 3.76
C SER A 36 -0.42 -12.45 2.99
N SER A 37 -0.32 -11.13 3.08
CA SER A 37 -1.19 -10.21 2.35
C SER A 37 -0.41 -9.21 1.49
N PHE A 38 0.92 -9.34 1.39
CA PHE A 38 1.79 -8.49 0.56
C PHE A 38 1.53 -6.99 0.73
N CYS A 39 1.19 -6.57 1.95
CA CYS A 39 0.73 -5.22 2.20
C CYS A 39 1.90 -4.22 2.15
N LEU A 40 1.87 -3.31 1.16
CA LEU A 40 2.90 -2.30 0.95
C LEU A 40 3.08 -1.37 2.17
N VAL A 41 1.98 -1.04 2.87
CA VAL A 41 2.01 -0.24 4.10
C VAL A 41 2.82 -0.95 5.19
N LYS A 42 2.54 -2.24 5.43
CA LYS A 42 3.26 -3.04 6.43
C LYS A 42 4.68 -3.39 6.04
N ALA A 43 4.96 -3.42 4.73
CA ALA A 43 6.32 -3.59 4.23
C ALA A 43 7.15 -2.30 4.32
N GLY A 44 6.54 -1.15 4.68
CA GLY A 44 7.21 0.15 4.62
C GLY A 44 7.61 0.56 3.20
N ALA A 45 6.97 -0.03 2.17
CA ALA A 45 7.41 0.06 0.79
C ALA A 45 6.95 1.34 0.08
N VAL A 46 5.94 2.04 0.60
CA VAL A 46 5.36 3.21 -0.09
C VAL A 46 6.38 4.35 -0.24
N SER A 47 7.18 4.64 0.78
CA SER A 47 8.19 5.70 0.68
C SER A 47 9.32 5.37 -0.30
N PRO A 48 9.93 4.18 -0.28
CA PRO A 48 10.86 3.76 -1.33
C PRO A 48 10.27 3.80 -2.75
N LEU A 49 9.01 3.39 -2.91
CA LEU A 49 8.32 3.46 -4.20
C LEU A 49 8.18 4.92 -4.69
N VAL A 50 7.79 5.84 -3.80
CA VAL A 50 7.72 7.27 -4.14
C VAL A 50 9.09 7.82 -4.54
N GLN A 51 10.17 7.44 -3.85
CA GLN A 51 11.54 7.86 -4.19
C GLN A 51 11.98 7.39 -5.58
N ILE A 52 11.51 6.22 -6.04
CA ILE A 52 11.80 5.75 -7.40
C ILE A 52 11.16 6.69 -8.43
N LEU A 53 9.89 7.09 -8.24
CA LEU A 53 9.22 8.05 -9.14
C LEU A 53 9.87 9.44 -9.13
N GLU A 54 10.54 9.81 -8.04
CA GLU A 54 11.29 11.07 -7.96
C GLU A 54 12.62 11.02 -8.73
N GLY A 55 13.13 9.82 -9.05
CA GLY A 55 14.34 9.62 -9.82
C GLY A 55 14.23 10.02 -11.30
N ASP A 56 15.35 9.98 -12.00
CA ASP A 56 15.44 10.30 -13.44
C ASP A 56 15.29 9.05 -14.33
N GLU A 57 15.36 7.86 -13.75
CA GLU A 57 15.24 6.57 -14.43
C GLU A 57 13.78 6.09 -14.43
N GLY A 58 13.04 6.44 -15.50
CA GLY A 58 11.61 6.11 -15.62
C GLY A 58 11.30 4.64 -15.95
N GLU A 59 12.30 3.76 -16.05
CA GLU A 59 12.14 2.35 -16.41
C GLU A 59 11.26 1.56 -15.42
N ALA A 60 11.21 2.03 -14.16
CA ALA A 60 10.41 1.43 -13.11
C ALA A 60 9.06 2.14 -12.88
N ASP A 61 8.80 3.28 -13.53
CA ASP A 61 7.66 4.14 -13.21
C ASP A 61 6.32 3.42 -13.36
N GLU A 62 6.11 2.70 -14.46
CA GLU A 62 4.88 1.95 -14.69
C GLU A 62 4.65 0.87 -13.62
N ALA A 63 5.70 0.14 -13.25
CA ALA A 63 5.62 -0.91 -12.22
C ALA A 63 5.34 -0.31 -10.83
N VAL A 64 5.96 0.82 -10.52
CA VAL A 64 5.78 1.53 -9.25
C VAL A 64 4.37 2.12 -9.15
N LEU A 65 3.89 2.79 -10.21
CA LEU A 65 2.52 3.30 -10.30
C LEU A 65 1.51 2.16 -10.17
N GLY A 66 1.75 1.03 -10.83
CA GLY A 66 0.92 -0.17 -10.70
C GLY A 66 0.87 -0.70 -9.26
N ALA A 67 1.99 -0.69 -8.55
CA ALA A 67 2.04 -1.07 -7.15
C ALA A 67 1.28 -0.07 -6.25
N LEU A 68 1.48 1.24 -6.42
CA LEU A 68 0.77 2.28 -5.65
C LEU A 68 -0.74 2.26 -5.92
N ALA A 69 -1.16 1.96 -7.15
CA ALA A 69 -2.56 1.82 -7.53
C ALA A 69 -3.27 0.69 -6.76
N THR A 70 -2.55 -0.29 -6.20
CA THR A 70 -3.15 -1.31 -5.32
C THR A 70 -3.73 -0.74 -4.03
N LEU A 71 -3.25 0.44 -3.58
CA LEU A 71 -3.80 1.15 -2.43
C LEU A 71 -5.04 1.98 -2.79
N LEU A 72 -5.35 2.13 -4.08
CA LEU A 72 -6.40 3.01 -4.61
C LEU A 72 -7.60 2.23 -5.18
N GLN A 73 -7.66 0.91 -4.99
CA GLN A 73 -8.73 0.06 -5.49
C GLN A 73 -9.91 -0.02 -4.52
N ASP A 74 -11.10 -0.32 -5.03
CA ASP A 74 -12.32 -0.61 -4.25
C ASP A 74 -12.63 0.47 -3.18
N GLU A 75 -13.15 0.06 -2.03
CA GLU A 75 -13.58 0.94 -0.93
C GLU A 75 -12.41 1.55 -0.11
N ILE A 76 -11.15 1.15 -0.39
CA ILE A 76 -9.98 1.60 0.39
C ILE A 76 -9.31 2.85 -0.19
N TRP A 77 -9.81 3.37 -1.33
CA TRP A 77 -9.16 4.42 -2.10
C TRP A 77 -8.91 5.71 -1.30
N GLU A 78 -9.83 6.10 -0.40
CA GLU A 78 -9.69 7.32 0.41
C GLU A 78 -8.50 7.21 1.37
N ASN A 79 -8.42 6.10 2.11
CA ASN A 79 -7.32 5.86 3.04
C ASN A 79 -5.97 5.70 2.31
N GLY A 80 -5.97 4.99 1.17
CA GLY A 80 -4.77 4.84 0.35
C GLY A 80 -4.27 6.16 -0.21
N SER A 81 -5.18 6.98 -0.75
CA SER A 81 -4.86 8.32 -1.26
C SER A 81 -4.25 9.20 -0.18
N ASN A 82 -4.87 9.24 1.00
CA ASN A 82 -4.36 9.98 2.15
C ASN A 82 -2.98 9.47 2.59
N TYR A 83 -2.76 8.16 2.58
CA TYR A 83 -1.48 7.56 2.99
C TYR A 83 -0.34 7.90 2.02
N ILE A 84 -0.62 7.93 0.71
CA ILE A 84 0.31 8.35 -0.34
C ILE A 84 0.60 9.85 -0.23
N ALA A 85 -0.44 10.68 -0.05
CA ALA A 85 -0.29 12.12 0.09
C ALA A 85 0.58 12.52 1.29
N LYS A 86 0.41 11.84 2.44
CA LYS A 86 1.27 12.02 3.63
C LYS A 86 2.76 11.69 3.39
N ARG A 87 3.09 11.00 2.30
CA ARG A 87 4.46 10.58 1.92
C ARG A 87 4.97 11.33 0.70
N SER A 88 4.42 12.50 0.42
CA SER A 88 4.77 13.32 -0.75
C SER A 88 4.53 12.64 -2.10
N GLY A 89 3.83 11.50 -2.13
CA GLY A 89 3.68 10.71 -3.36
C GLY A 89 2.85 11.39 -4.45
N VAL A 90 2.00 12.35 -4.11
CA VAL A 90 1.19 13.09 -5.10
C VAL A 90 2.09 13.88 -6.06
N GLN A 91 3.12 14.55 -5.56
CA GLN A 91 4.03 15.32 -6.41
C GLN A 91 4.83 14.41 -7.33
N ALA A 92 5.32 13.28 -6.81
CA ALA A 92 6.05 12.29 -7.59
C ALA A 92 5.18 11.67 -8.71
N ILE A 93 3.91 11.37 -8.43
CA ILE A 93 2.96 10.87 -9.44
C ILE A 93 2.71 11.93 -10.52
N ILE A 94 2.50 13.20 -10.15
CA ILE A 94 2.29 14.29 -11.12
C ILE A 94 3.51 14.46 -12.03
N LYS A 95 4.73 14.43 -11.47
CA LYS A 95 5.97 14.50 -12.25
C LYS A 95 5.99 13.46 -13.38
N VAL A 96 5.66 12.21 -13.06
CA VAL A 96 5.63 11.12 -14.05
C VAL A 96 4.58 11.38 -15.15
N LEU A 97 3.40 11.91 -14.78
CA LEU A 97 2.33 12.26 -15.74
C LEU A 97 2.68 13.45 -16.64
N GLU A 98 3.59 14.33 -16.23
CA GLU A 98 4.06 15.46 -17.05
C GLU A 98 5.13 15.03 -18.07
N LEU A 99 5.78 13.89 -17.84
CA LEU A 99 6.88 13.36 -18.67
C LEU A 99 6.45 12.27 -19.66
N GLY A 100 5.28 11.65 -19.45
CA GLY A 100 4.69 10.62 -20.33
C GLY A 100 3.74 11.18 -21.37
#